data_AF-M0HL46-F1
#
_entry.id   AF-M0HL46-F1
#
_cell.length_a   1.000
_cell.length_b   1.000
_cell.length_c   1.000
_cell.angle_alpha   90.00
_cell.angle_beta   90.00
_cell.angle_gamma   90.00
#
_symmetry.space_group_name_H-M   'P 1'
#
loop_
_entity.id
_entity.type
_entity.pdbx_description
1 polymer ?
#
loop_
_entity_poly.entity_id
_entity_poly.type
_entity_poly.pdbx_seq_one_letter_code
_entity_poly.pdbx_strand_id
1 'polypeptide(L)'
;MRGTCKFDPSSGAALGETQYLPDGTTGREVVSDPWGVHWTAAREGALTHGEHRSSTTALTSYFRRVQREVRGGDEDASLTRAASLAIRRVKAAATDELDTFVWLAVAERLAEKGHWTAWMLNHYVPRCPHCHSEAKFRAGVQMHEAVCASSPDRHGAVDAAIEARVRSLLETAFDDVAFDEDDPSDLALF
;
A
#
# COMPACT_ATOMS: atom_id res chain seq x y z
N MET A 1 4.17 -2.72 5.10
CA MET A 1 3.52 -1.79 6.05
C MET A 1 3.52 -2.36 7.47
N ARG A 2 3.12 -1.59 8.50
CA ARG A 2 2.94 -2.05 9.90
C ARG A 2 1.45 -2.14 10.26
N GLY A 3 1.10 -2.55 11.49
CA GLY A 3 -0.29 -2.72 11.95
C GLY A 3 -1.01 -3.93 11.37
N THR A 4 -2.29 -3.75 11.02
CA THR A 4 -3.16 -4.73 10.33
C THR A 4 -2.78 -4.93 8.86
N CYS A 5 -1.97 -4.03 8.29
CA CYS A 5 -1.58 -4.04 6.87
C CYS A 5 -0.30 -4.83 6.57
N LYS A 6 0.03 -5.83 7.39
CA LYS A 6 1.32 -6.54 7.29
C LYS A 6 1.28 -7.60 6.19
N PHE A 7 2.30 -7.58 5.35
CA PHE A 7 2.56 -8.56 4.31
C PHE A 7 4.05 -8.63 4.03
N ASP A 8 4.46 -9.74 3.42
CA ASP A 8 5.83 -9.97 3.02
C ASP A 8 6.28 -8.99 1.92
N PRO A 9 7.31 -8.16 2.10
CA PRO A 9 7.65 -7.10 1.16
C PRO A 9 8.14 -7.58 -0.21
N SER A 10 8.54 -8.84 -0.33
CA SER A 10 8.99 -9.41 -1.60
C SER A 10 7.84 -10.06 -2.39
N SER A 11 6.96 -10.82 -1.73
CA SER A 11 5.90 -11.61 -2.37
C SER A 11 4.48 -11.07 -2.20
N GLY A 12 4.21 -10.31 -1.13
CA GLY A 12 2.86 -9.89 -0.74
C GLY A 12 2.10 -10.90 0.12
N ALA A 13 2.72 -12.04 0.42
CA ALA A 13 2.13 -13.10 1.23
C ALA A 13 1.76 -12.60 2.64
N ALA A 14 0.76 -13.24 3.23
CA ALA A 14 0.33 -12.94 4.59
C ALA A 14 1.46 -13.25 5.59
N LEU A 15 1.50 -12.47 6.67
CA LEU A 15 2.44 -12.67 7.77
C LEU A 15 1.69 -13.16 8.99
N GLY A 16 2.23 -14.18 9.65
CA GLY A 16 1.71 -14.72 10.88
C GLY A 16 1.90 -13.81 12.09
N GLU A 17 1.74 -14.40 13.27
CA GLU A 17 1.96 -13.71 14.54
C GLU A 17 3.41 -13.28 14.74
N THR A 18 3.61 -12.28 15.59
CA THR A 18 4.96 -11.85 15.97
C THR A 18 5.61 -12.95 16.82
N GLN A 19 6.80 -13.40 16.42
CA GLN A 19 7.63 -14.32 17.17
C GLN A 19 8.84 -13.60 17.75
N TYR A 20 9.25 -13.95 18.97
CA TYR A 20 10.47 -13.45 19.60
C TYR A 20 11.62 -14.39 19.26
N LEU A 21 12.68 -13.85 18.66
CA LEU A 21 13.86 -14.60 18.26
C LEU A 21 14.90 -14.63 19.40
N PRO A 22 15.78 -15.65 19.43
CA PRO A 22 16.78 -15.80 20.49
C PRO A 22 17.74 -14.60 20.68
N ASP A 23 17.90 -13.77 19.65
CA ASP A 23 18.71 -12.56 19.66
C ASP A 23 17.98 -11.33 20.24
N GLY A 24 16.74 -11.50 20.70
CA GLY A 24 15.90 -10.43 21.24
C GLY A 24 15.16 -9.60 20.19
N THR A 25 15.33 -9.91 18.89
CA THR A 25 14.55 -9.29 17.82
C THR A 25 13.21 -10.00 17.64
N THR A 26 12.28 -9.38 16.92
CA THR A 26 10.94 -9.94 16.68
C THR A 26 10.70 -10.22 15.20
N GLY A 27 10.52 -11.46 14.79
CA GLY A 27 10.23 -11.83 13.41
C GLY A 27 8.75 -12.14 13.17
N ARG A 28 8.36 -12.26 11.90
CA ARG A 28 7.10 -12.86 11.48
C ARG A 28 7.36 -13.82 10.34
N GLU A 29 6.75 -14.99 10.44
CA GLU A 29 6.82 -15.98 9.40
C GLU A 29 5.82 -15.68 8.27
N VAL A 30 6.22 -15.98 7.05
CA VAL A 30 5.32 -16.00 5.89
C VAL A 30 4.37 -17.19 6.02
N VAL A 31 3.07 -16.92 6.03
CA VAL A 31 2.03 -17.96 6.13
C VAL A 31 1.25 -18.06 4.82
N SER A 32 0.69 -19.25 4.55
CA SER A 32 -0.27 -19.39 3.47
C SER A 32 -1.53 -18.59 3.79
N ASP A 33 -2.07 -17.91 2.78
CA ASP A 33 -3.39 -17.32 2.90
C ASP A 33 -4.49 -18.33 2.54
N PRO A 34 -5.75 -18.10 2.95
CA PRO A 34 -6.86 -19.01 2.64
C PRO A 34 -7.11 -19.25 1.15
N TRP A 35 -6.55 -18.41 0.28
CA TRP A 35 -6.73 -18.46 -1.17
C TRP A 35 -5.52 -19.04 -1.92
N GLY A 36 -4.44 -19.36 -1.20
CA GLY A 36 -3.18 -19.89 -1.74
C GLY A 36 -2.46 -18.96 -2.71
N VAL A 37 -2.87 -17.69 -2.82
CA VAL A 37 -2.36 -16.79 -3.86
C VAL A 37 -1.11 -16.10 -3.32
N HIS A 38 0.02 -16.24 -4.02
CA HIS A 38 1.28 -15.55 -3.71
C HIS A 38 2.13 -16.14 -2.57
N TRP A 39 1.68 -17.23 -1.94
CA TRP A 39 2.56 -18.10 -1.15
C TRP A 39 3.48 -18.92 -2.08
N THR A 40 4.76 -19.02 -1.74
CA THR A 40 5.70 -19.93 -2.41
C THR A 40 6.41 -20.78 -1.37
N ALA A 41 6.57 -22.08 -1.62
CA ALA A 41 7.26 -22.99 -0.70
C ALA A 41 8.71 -22.54 -0.42
N ALA A 42 9.34 -21.83 -1.35
CA ALA A 42 10.67 -21.24 -1.17
C ALA A 42 10.72 -20.11 -0.12
N ARG A 43 9.56 -19.60 0.32
CA ARG A 43 9.41 -18.55 1.35
C ARG A 43 8.86 -19.09 2.66
N GLU A 44 8.52 -20.37 2.75
CA GLU A 44 8.09 -21.00 4.00
C GLU A 44 9.22 -20.91 5.04
N GLY A 45 8.90 -20.50 6.27
CA GLY A 45 9.90 -20.24 7.31
C GLY A 45 10.73 -18.95 7.13
N ALA A 46 10.52 -18.16 6.06
CA ALA A 46 11.21 -16.88 5.91
C ALA A 46 10.68 -15.88 6.95
N LEU A 47 11.60 -15.28 7.71
CA LEU A 47 11.29 -14.28 8.72
C LEU A 47 11.43 -12.87 8.16
N THR A 48 10.43 -12.03 8.39
CA THR A 48 10.46 -10.60 8.05
C THR A 48 9.85 -9.75 9.17
N HIS A 49 10.33 -8.51 9.33
CA HIS A 49 9.73 -7.52 10.22
C HIS A 49 8.54 -6.78 9.60
N GLY A 50 8.28 -7.04 8.30
CA GLY A 50 7.54 -6.13 7.44
C GLY A 50 8.37 -4.89 7.11
N GLU A 51 8.24 -4.38 5.89
CA GLU A 51 8.94 -3.17 5.45
C GLU A 51 7.95 -2.06 5.11
N HIS A 52 8.41 -0.81 5.13
CA HIS A 52 7.59 0.32 4.70
C HIS A 52 7.52 0.47 3.19
N ARG A 53 8.36 -0.28 2.49
CA ARG A 53 8.50 -0.34 1.04
C ARG A 53 8.43 -1.81 0.66
N SER A 54 7.83 -2.10 -0.47
CA SER A 54 7.75 -3.45 -0.99
C SER A 54 8.03 -3.48 -2.49
N SER A 55 8.11 -4.66 -3.07
CA SER A 55 8.12 -4.79 -4.53
C SER A 55 6.77 -4.39 -5.13
N THR A 56 6.74 -4.10 -6.42
CA THR A 56 5.48 -3.92 -7.18
C THR A 56 4.63 -5.18 -7.09
N THR A 57 5.24 -6.35 -7.26
CA THR A 57 4.57 -7.65 -7.13
C THR A 57 3.91 -7.80 -5.76
N ALA A 58 4.65 -7.51 -4.68
CA ALA A 58 4.13 -7.67 -3.32
C ALA A 58 2.92 -6.76 -3.05
N LEU A 59 2.97 -5.51 -3.47
CA LEU A 59 1.86 -4.58 -3.25
C LEU A 59 0.63 -4.94 -4.09
N THR A 60 0.82 -5.41 -5.33
CA THR A 60 -0.28 -5.92 -6.18
C THR A 60 -0.91 -7.18 -5.59
N SER A 61 -0.09 -8.12 -5.13
CA SER A 61 -0.55 -9.33 -4.43
C SER A 61 -1.36 -8.97 -3.18
N TYR A 62 -0.86 -8.03 -2.38
CA TYR A 62 -1.56 -7.52 -1.20
C TYR A 62 -2.91 -6.88 -1.57
N PHE A 63 -2.95 -6.07 -2.63
CA PHE A 63 -4.20 -5.48 -3.13
C PHE A 63 -5.24 -6.55 -3.48
N ARG A 64 -4.86 -7.58 -4.24
CA ARG A 64 -5.75 -8.67 -4.65
C ARG A 64 -6.33 -9.41 -3.46
N ARG A 65 -5.50 -9.69 -2.46
CA ARG A 65 -5.91 -10.33 -1.20
C ARG A 65 -6.96 -9.50 -0.47
N VAL A 66 -6.67 -8.22 -0.21
CA VAL A 66 -7.60 -7.33 0.50
C VAL A 66 -8.91 -7.13 -0.27
N GLN A 67 -8.84 -7.00 -1.60
CA GLN A 67 -10.05 -6.91 -2.43
C GLN A 67 -10.93 -8.16 -2.26
N ARG A 68 -10.35 -9.36 -2.33
CA ARG A 68 -11.10 -10.62 -2.16
C ARG A 68 -11.70 -10.71 -0.76
N GLU A 69 -10.96 -10.32 0.28
CA GLU A 69 -11.46 -10.25 1.66
C GLU A 69 -12.71 -9.36 1.77
N VAL A 70 -12.65 -8.15 1.24
CA VAL A 70 -13.75 -7.17 1.28
C VAL A 70 -14.97 -7.64 0.46
N ARG A 71 -14.74 -8.43 -0.60
CA ARG A 71 -15.78 -8.90 -1.53
C ARG A 71 -16.24 -10.33 -1.28
N GLY A 72 -15.86 -10.94 -0.15
CA GLY A 72 -16.34 -12.28 0.22
C GLY A 72 -15.80 -13.41 -0.67
N GLY A 73 -14.62 -13.23 -1.27
CA GLY A 73 -13.94 -14.22 -2.12
C GLY A 73 -14.01 -13.94 -3.62
N ASP A 74 -14.92 -13.06 -4.07
CA ASP A 74 -15.05 -12.69 -5.48
C ASP A 74 -14.03 -11.62 -5.88
N GLU A 75 -13.32 -11.87 -6.98
CA GLU A 75 -12.37 -10.92 -7.54
C GLU A 75 -13.01 -10.09 -8.66
N ASP A 76 -12.90 -8.77 -8.56
CA ASP A 76 -13.30 -7.85 -9.63
C ASP A 76 -12.12 -7.66 -10.60
N ALA A 77 -12.16 -8.38 -11.72
CA ALA A 77 -11.07 -8.38 -12.70
C ALA A 77 -10.83 -6.99 -13.34
N SER A 78 -11.84 -6.11 -13.39
CA SER A 78 -11.65 -4.74 -13.86
C SER A 78 -10.85 -3.94 -12.84
N LEU A 79 -11.27 -3.99 -11.58
CA LEU A 79 -10.58 -3.33 -10.47
C LEU A 79 -9.15 -3.85 -10.28
N THR A 80 -8.92 -5.17 -10.33
CA THR A 80 -7.57 -5.75 -10.26
C THR A 80 -6.67 -5.23 -11.37
N ARG A 81 -7.15 -5.14 -12.61
CA ARG A 81 -6.35 -4.63 -13.74
C ARG A 81 -6.00 -3.16 -13.55
N ALA A 82 -6.99 -2.33 -13.22
CA ALA A 82 -6.79 -0.91 -12.97
C ALA A 82 -5.80 -0.67 -11.82
N ALA A 83 -5.93 -1.42 -10.73
CA ALA A 83 -5.04 -1.31 -9.58
C ALA A 83 -3.62 -1.78 -9.90
N SER A 84 -3.47 -2.89 -10.64
CA SER A 84 -2.15 -3.41 -11.04
C SER A 84 -1.39 -2.40 -11.91
N LEU A 85 -2.08 -1.75 -12.85
CA LEU A 85 -1.51 -0.69 -13.68
C LEU A 85 -1.11 0.52 -12.82
N ALA A 86 -1.98 0.97 -11.92
CA ALA A 86 -1.71 2.13 -11.08
C ALA A 86 -0.53 1.89 -10.13
N ILE A 87 -0.48 0.73 -9.47
CA ILE A 87 0.65 0.34 -8.60
C ILE A 87 1.95 0.34 -9.40
N ARG A 88 1.95 -0.22 -10.62
CA ARG A 88 3.13 -0.25 -11.49
C ARG A 88 3.63 1.15 -11.82
N ARG A 89 2.74 2.04 -12.28
CA ARG A 89 3.11 3.40 -12.68
C ARG A 89 3.58 4.24 -11.51
N VAL A 90 2.86 4.22 -10.37
CA VAL A 90 3.25 4.99 -9.19
C VAL A 90 4.59 4.51 -8.61
N LYS A 91 4.84 3.20 -8.55
CA LYS A 91 6.15 2.67 -8.10
C LYS A 91 7.28 2.96 -9.08
N ALA A 92 7.01 2.98 -10.38
CA ALA A 92 8.03 3.36 -11.37
C ALA A 92 8.38 4.86 -11.29
N ALA A 93 7.38 5.71 -11.01
CA ALA A 93 7.57 7.15 -10.83
C ALA A 93 8.34 7.51 -9.55
N ALA A 94 8.24 6.66 -8.51
CA ALA A 94 8.93 6.87 -7.24
C ALA A 94 9.39 5.55 -6.61
N THR A 95 10.51 5.03 -7.11
CA THR A 95 11.06 3.70 -6.73
C THR A 95 11.26 3.52 -5.22
N ASP A 96 11.62 4.59 -4.51
CA ASP A 96 11.91 4.57 -3.07
C ASP A 96 10.75 5.07 -2.20
N GLU A 97 9.54 5.16 -2.74
CA GLU A 97 8.39 5.64 -1.99
C GLU A 97 7.85 4.62 -0.99
N LEU A 98 7.34 5.12 0.15
CA LEU A 98 6.64 4.29 1.12
C LEU A 98 5.33 3.76 0.54
N ASP A 99 5.07 2.47 0.76
CA ASP A 99 3.86 1.79 0.28
C ASP A 99 2.58 2.49 0.75
N THR A 100 2.61 3.20 1.88
CA THR A 100 1.44 3.91 2.39
C THR A 100 1.01 5.07 1.48
N PHE A 101 1.96 5.76 0.86
CA PHE A 101 1.66 6.84 -0.08
C PHE A 101 1.30 6.28 -1.45
N VAL A 102 1.97 5.21 -1.88
CA VAL A 102 1.59 4.47 -3.09
C VAL A 102 0.15 3.95 -2.97
N TRP A 103 -0.21 3.39 -1.82
CA TRP A 103 -1.55 2.85 -1.57
C TRP A 103 -2.64 3.93 -1.63
N LEU A 104 -2.41 5.10 -1.04
CA LEU A 104 -3.35 6.23 -1.16
C LEU A 104 -3.44 6.73 -2.60
N ALA A 105 -2.31 6.92 -3.30
CA ALA A 105 -2.33 7.34 -4.69
C ALA A 105 -3.13 6.37 -5.57
N VAL A 106 -2.97 5.06 -5.37
CA VAL A 106 -3.77 4.05 -6.07
C VAL A 106 -5.25 4.17 -5.71
N ALA A 107 -5.60 4.36 -4.43
CA ALA A 107 -6.98 4.52 -4.00
C ALA A 107 -7.66 5.75 -4.64
N GLU A 108 -6.96 6.88 -4.69
CA GLU A 108 -7.40 8.11 -5.37
C GLU A 108 -7.60 7.87 -6.86
N ARG A 109 -6.60 7.28 -7.54
CA ARG A 109 -6.69 7.00 -8.98
C ARG A 109 -7.84 6.06 -9.32
N LEU A 110 -8.09 5.05 -8.50
CA LEU A 110 -9.21 4.13 -8.69
C LEU A 110 -10.55 4.82 -8.43
N ALA A 111 -10.63 5.74 -7.46
CA ALA A 111 -11.82 6.54 -7.19
C ALA A 111 -12.15 7.47 -8.37
N GLU A 112 -11.14 8.12 -8.97
CA GLU A 112 -11.30 8.93 -10.19
C GLU A 112 -11.88 8.10 -11.36
N LYS A 113 -11.53 6.81 -11.44
CA LYS A 113 -12.07 5.86 -12.43
C LYS A 113 -13.45 5.27 -12.04
N GLY A 114 -14.05 5.74 -10.96
CA GLY A 114 -15.38 5.34 -10.52
C GLY A 114 -15.43 4.03 -9.70
N HIS A 115 -14.29 3.49 -9.28
CA HIS A 115 -14.27 2.34 -8.39
C HIS A 115 -14.52 2.75 -6.93
N TRP A 116 -15.28 1.95 -6.19
CA TRP A 116 -15.44 2.14 -4.75
C TRP A 116 -14.16 1.71 -4.02
N THR A 117 -13.45 2.66 -3.41
CA THR A 117 -12.12 2.46 -2.79
C THR A 117 -12.08 2.78 -1.30
N ALA A 118 -13.20 3.17 -0.69
CA ALA A 118 -13.23 3.56 0.73
C ALA A 118 -12.68 2.46 1.66
N TRP A 119 -12.86 1.19 1.30
CA TRP A 119 -12.30 0.04 2.03
C TRP A 119 -10.77 0.05 2.09
N MET A 120 -10.08 0.63 1.10
CA MET A 120 -8.62 0.73 1.09
C MET A 120 -8.10 1.55 2.26
N LEU A 121 -8.87 2.52 2.76
CA LEU A 121 -8.49 3.36 3.89
C LEU A 121 -8.40 2.57 5.21
N ASN A 122 -9.11 1.43 5.32
CA ASN A 122 -8.95 0.50 6.45
C ASN A 122 -7.60 -0.23 6.45
N HIS A 123 -6.92 -0.21 5.30
CA HIS A 123 -5.61 -0.83 5.08
C HIS A 123 -4.50 0.22 4.89
N TYR A 124 -4.70 1.42 5.42
CA TYR A 124 -3.77 2.53 5.39
C TYR A 124 -3.31 2.91 6.81
N VAL A 125 -2.01 3.19 6.97
CA VAL A 125 -1.46 3.73 8.23
C VAL A 125 -0.77 5.05 7.92
N PRO A 126 -1.37 6.20 8.29
CA PRO A 126 -0.82 7.49 7.94
C PRO A 126 0.58 7.71 8.50
N ARG A 127 1.43 8.32 7.68
CA ARG A 127 2.82 8.64 8.01
C ARG A 127 3.15 10.05 7.63
N CYS A 128 3.97 10.69 8.45
CA CYS A 128 4.51 12.00 8.18
C CYS A 128 5.41 11.97 6.92
N PRO A 129 5.14 12.76 5.88
CA PRO A 129 5.98 12.81 4.69
C PRO A 129 7.41 13.32 4.94
N HIS A 130 7.64 14.05 6.05
CA HIS A 130 8.94 14.63 6.36
C HIS A 130 9.90 13.68 7.07
N CYS A 131 9.39 12.75 7.89
CA CYS A 131 10.23 11.86 8.71
C CYS A 131 9.76 10.41 8.75
N HIS A 132 8.69 10.07 8.04
CA HIS A 132 8.13 8.72 7.89
C HIS A 132 7.63 8.06 9.19
N SER A 133 7.67 8.79 10.32
CA SER A 133 7.01 8.39 11.55
C SER A 133 5.50 8.25 11.34
N GLU A 134 4.88 7.35 12.08
CA GLU A 134 3.41 7.23 12.07
C GLU A 134 2.77 8.54 12.51
N ALA A 135 1.62 8.87 11.94
CA ALA A 135 0.84 9.98 12.42
C ALA A 135 0.07 9.55 13.68
N LYS A 136 -0.09 10.49 14.62
CA LYS A 136 -1.06 10.39 15.71
C LYS A 136 -2.22 11.30 15.39
N PHE A 137 -3.39 10.96 15.91
CA PHE A 137 -4.58 11.79 15.74
C PHE A 137 -4.80 12.63 17.00
N ARG A 138 -5.09 13.91 16.82
CA ARG A 138 -5.59 14.79 17.88
C ARG A 138 -6.93 15.39 17.47
N ALA A 139 -7.70 15.85 18.45
CA ALA A 139 -8.94 16.59 18.15
C ALA A 139 -8.60 17.86 17.36
N GLY A 140 -9.21 18.02 16.18
CA GLY A 140 -9.17 19.25 15.39
C GLY A 140 -10.48 20.04 15.49
N VAL A 141 -10.59 21.12 14.71
CA VAL A 141 -11.74 22.05 14.76
C VAL A 141 -13.03 21.41 14.24
N GLN A 142 -12.95 20.44 13.33
CA GLN A 142 -14.12 19.73 12.75
C GLN A 142 -13.97 18.21 12.76
N MET A 143 -12.75 17.71 12.59
CA MET A 143 -12.42 16.28 12.59
C MET A 143 -11.08 16.04 13.28
N HIS A 144 -10.73 14.78 13.50
CA HIS A 144 -9.40 14.44 13.99
C HIS A 144 -8.35 14.83 12.95
N GLU A 145 -7.29 15.50 13.40
CA GLU A 145 -6.17 15.95 12.57
C GLU A 145 -5.00 14.98 12.74
N ALA A 146 -4.36 14.59 11.63
CA ALA A 146 -3.18 13.76 11.65
C ALA A 146 -1.94 14.63 11.92
N VAL A 147 -1.19 14.30 12.96
CA VAL A 147 0.00 15.03 13.42
C VAL A 147 1.20 14.10 13.46
N CYS A 148 2.37 14.60 13.10
CA CYS A 148 3.62 13.87 13.19
C CYS A 148 3.89 13.35 14.62
N ALA A 149 4.06 12.04 14.80
CA ALA A 149 4.32 11.48 16.13
C ALA A 149 5.71 11.79 16.69
N SER A 150 6.72 11.84 15.83
CA SER A 150 8.13 11.99 16.25
C SER A 150 8.56 13.43 16.49
N SER A 151 7.90 14.40 15.84
CA SER A 151 8.28 15.82 15.92
C SER A 151 7.06 16.72 15.68
N PRO A 152 6.04 16.66 16.55
CA PRO A 152 4.81 17.44 16.38
C PRO A 152 5.07 18.94 16.34
N ASP A 153 6.03 19.47 17.10
CA ASP A 153 6.34 20.90 17.14
C ASP A 153 7.01 21.41 15.86
N ARG A 154 7.64 20.52 15.09
CA ARG A 154 8.37 20.88 13.85
C ARG A 154 7.56 20.62 12.59
N HIS A 155 6.91 19.45 12.51
CA HIS A 155 6.16 19.05 11.32
C HIS A 155 4.66 19.33 11.45
N GLY A 156 4.15 19.48 12.68
CA GLY A 156 2.75 19.80 12.93
C GLY A 156 1.78 18.80 12.33
N ALA A 157 0.67 19.35 11.86
CA ALA A 157 -0.34 18.66 11.06
C ALA A 157 0.24 18.21 9.72
N VAL A 158 -0.05 16.98 9.33
CA VAL A 158 0.53 16.37 8.14
C VAL A 158 -0.50 16.07 7.06
N ASP A 159 -1.80 16.28 7.29
CA ASP A 159 -2.87 15.98 6.32
C ASP A 159 -2.60 16.63 4.95
N ALA A 160 -2.42 17.95 4.90
CA ALA A 160 -2.12 18.67 3.66
C ALA A 160 -0.79 18.25 3.01
N ALA A 161 0.20 17.87 3.82
CA ALA A 161 1.48 17.37 3.30
C ALA A 161 1.34 15.97 2.68
N ILE A 162 0.49 15.12 3.26
CA ILE A 162 0.16 13.80 2.72
C ILE A 162 -0.59 13.98 1.40
N GLU A 163 -1.61 14.83 1.36
CA GLU A 163 -2.36 15.14 0.13
C GLU A 163 -1.45 15.67 -0.98
N ALA A 164 -0.57 16.63 -0.67
CA ALA A 164 0.39 17.17 -1.61
C ALA A 164 1.36 16.09 -2.13
N ARG A 165 1.79 15.17 -1.26
CA ARG A 165 2.67 14.08 -1.67
C ARG A 165 1.96 13.09 -2.61
N VAL A 166 0.73 12.72 -2.28
CA VAL A 166 -0.10 11.83 -3.11
C VAL A 166 -0.36 12.46 -4.48
N ARG A 167 -0.72 13.74 -4.52
CA ARG A 167 -0.91 14.48 -5.77
C ARG A 167 0.35 14.48 -6.63
N SER A 168 1.50 14.80 -6.05
CA SER A 168 2.78 14.78 -6.76
C SER A 168 3.12 13.40 -7.34
N LEU A 169 2.80 12.31 -6.62
CA LEU A 169 2.98 10.95 -7.13
C LEU A 169 2.08 10.66 -8.33
N LEU A 170 0.82 11.08 -8.27
CA LEU A 170 -0.14 10.89 -9.36
C LEU A 170 0.24 11.69 -10.60
N GLU A 171 0.59 12.96 -10.43
CA GLU A 171 1.12 13.81 -11.51
C GLU A 171 2.33 13.11 -12.15
N THR A 172 3.36 12.78 -11.36
CA THR A 172 4.57 12.12 -11.91
C THR A 172 4.27 10.80 -12.62
N ALA A 173 3.30 10.01 -12.14
CA ALA A 173 2.99 8.70 -12.68
C ALA A 173 2.12 8.73 -13.94
N PHE A 174 1.29 9.76 -14.12
CA PHE A 174 0.23 9.81 -15.13
C PHE A 174 0.20 11.08 -16.00
N ASP A 175 1.11 12.05 -15.80
CA ASP A 175 1.19 13.28 -16.62
C ASP A 175 1.80 13.04 -18.03
N ASP A 176 2.26 11.82 -18.33
CA ASP A 176 2.67 11.44 -19.68
C ASP A 176 1.46 11.32 -20.62
N VAL A 177 1.26 12.37 -21.43
CA VAL A 177 0.23 12.59 -22.48
C VAL A 177 0.25 11.53 -23.60
N ALA A 178 1.18 10.56 -23.58
CA ALA A 178 1.42 9.62 -24.67
C ALA A 178 0.81 8.21 -24.46
N PHE A 179 0.17 7.95 -23.32
CA PHE A 179 -0.34 6.61 -23.00
C PHE A 179 -1.86 6.60 -22.92
N ASP A 180 -2.50 6.01 -23.94
CA ASP A 180 -3.94 5.81 -23.95
C ASP A 180 -4.26 4.61 -23.04
N GLU A 181 -4.72 4.87 -21.82
CA GLU A 181 -5.00 3.82 -20.83
C GLU A 181 -6.15 2.89 -21.25
N ASP A 182 -6.86 3.24 -22.31
CA ASP A 182 -7.93 2.47 -22.94
C ASP A 182 -7.46 1.61 -24.12
N ASP A 183 -6.16 1.64 -24.48
CA ASP A 183 -5.60 0.74 -25.50
C ASP A 183 -5.26 -0.64 -24.88
N PRO A 184 -5.99 -1.71 -25.24
CA PRO A 184 -5.76 -3.06 -24.71
C PRO A 184 -4.43 -3.67 -25.17
N SER A 185 -3.74 -3.11 -26.16
CA SER A 185 -2.48 -3.65 -26.68
C SER A 185 -1.30 -3.48 -25.72
N ASP A 186 -1.32 -2.44 -24.87
CA ASP A 186 -0.31 -2.21 -23.82
C ASP A 186 -0.51 -3.07 -22.56
N LEU A 187 -1.65 -3.76 -22.48
CA LEU A 187 -1.96 -4.75 -21.44
C LEU A 187 -1.69 -6.19 -21.89
N ALA A 188 -1.37 -6.42 -23.17
CA ALA A 188 -1.23 -7.75 -23.77
C ALA A 188 0.13 -8.45 -23.50
N LEU A 189 1.00 -7.86 -22.68
CA LEU A 189 2.27 -8.48 -22.24
C LEU A 189 2.16 -9.24 -20.90
N PHE A 190 0.95 -9.59 -20.45
CA PHE A 190 0.70 -10.29 -19.18
C PHE A 190 -0.17 -11.53 -19.35
#